data_AF-A0A7X8K0N1-F1
#
_entry.id   AF-A0A7X8K0N1-F1
#
_cell.length_a   1.000
_cell.length_b   1.000
_cell.length_c   1.000
_cell.angle_alpha   90.00
_cell.angle_beta   90.00
_cell.angle_gamma   90.00
#
_symmetry.space_group_name_H-M   'P 1'
#
loop_
_entity.id
_entity.type
_entity.pdbx_description
1 polymer ?
#
loop_
_entity_poly.entity_id
_entity_poly.type
_entity_poly.pdbx_seq_one_letter_code
_entity_poly.pdbx_strand_id
1 'polypeptide(L)'
;MEYYISHSFVRKVSLVVLTIDDFTGKPIPGSNVRVYIEGERPAIKKNDGYHVFVNLDRPAVTVHAVGGQYNPRSIRCDLSTSEDNYTFLKLRMIPNRSYPIPQNTTCIEGKAAPGSLIRIFCHEGAYKLLYDYKKEKGSDNRRISIFHPDDMDMEGKLLHITDSGGKNRELLRITGVLDKENKLYLLEKELSADYKKIGTSLFTVYETGADQNGSFFLPIANTYKEKCLYTCEAIGEKPVSAELELESGRVNKIDLR
;
A
#
# COMPACT_ATOMS: atom_id res chain seq x y z
N MET A 1 17.37 13.83 -54.91
CA MET A 1 16.66 14.65 -53.92
C MET A 1 15.99 13.67 -52.97
N GLU A 2 16.69 13.27 -51.92
CA GLU A 2 16.20 12.29 -50.95
C GLU A 2 15.27 12.99 -49.96
N TYR A 3 14.00 12.60 -49.98
CA TYR A 3 13.03 13.04 -48.99
C TYR A 3 13.25 12.26 -47.70
N TYR A 4 13.87 12.90 -46.71
CA TYR A 4 13.81 12.42 -45.34
C TYR A 4 12.41 12.69 -44.80
N ILE A 5 11.60 11.63 -44.69
CA ILE A 5 10.40 11.67 -43.89
C ILE A 5 10.85 11.74 -42.42
N SER A 6 10.92 12.94 -41.85
CA SER A 6 11.01 13.12 -40.41
C SER A 6 9.65 12.80 -39.80
N HIS A 7 9.29 11.52 -39.70
CA HIS A 7 8.27 11.13 -38.73
C HIS A 7 8.87 11.37 -37.35
N SER A 8 8.56 12.53 -36.75
CA SER A 8 8.79 12.76 -35.34
C SER A 8 7.94 11.75 -34.58
N PHE A 9 8.55 10.63 -34.18
CA PHE A 9 7.90 9.65 -33.32
C PHE A 9 7.82 10.24 -31.90
N VAL A 10 6.80 11.06 -31.64
CA VAL A 10 6.55 11.60 -30.31
C VAL A 10 5.99 10.47 -29.44
N ARG A 11 6.77 10.03 -28.44
CA ARG A 11 6.29 9.13 -27.38
C ARG A 11 5.71 9.97 -26.26
N LYS A 12 4.39 10.03 -26.16
CA LYS A 12 3.72 10.57 -24.97
C LYS A 12 3.84 9.55 -23.85
N VAL A 13 4.40 9.96 -22.72
CA VAL A 13 4.36 9.14 -21.51
C VAL A 13 2.92 9.14 -20.99
N SER A 14 2.33 7.95 -20.88
CA SER A 14 0.95 7.79 -20.40
C SER A 14 0.90 7.41 -18.93
N LEU A 15 1.78 6.47 -18.53
CA LEU A 15 1.81 5.93 -17.18
C LEU A 15 3.24 5.58 -16.78
N VAL A 16 3.64 6.01 -15.59
CA VAL A 16 4.88 5.61 -14.93
C VAL A 16 4.52 4.79 -13.71
N VAL A 17 5.03 3.56 -13.62
CA VAL A 17 4.82 2.68 -12.45
C VAL A 17 6.14 2.52 -11.70
N LEU A 18 6.16 2.88 -10.42
CA LEU A 18 7.25 2.58 -9.50
C LEU A 18 6.85 1.40 -8.63
N THR A 19 7.54 0.27 -8.76
CA THR A 19 7.33 -0.88 -7.87
C THR A 19 8.07 -0.67 -6.56
N ILE A 20 7.36 -0.80 -5.43
CA ILE A 20 7.90 -0.59 -4.09
C ILE A 20 7.73 -1.87 -3.28
N ASP A 21 8.77 -2.28 -2.58
CA ASP A 21 8.72 -3.37 -1.61
C ASP A 21 7.97 -2.86 -0.37
N ASP A 22 6.81 -3.42 -0.06
CA ASP A 22 5.99 -2.88 1.03
C ASP A 22 6.57 -3.11 2.43
N PHE A 23 7.43 -4.13 2.58
CA PHE A 23 8.10 -4.46 3.82
C PHE A 23 9.27 -3.52 4.10
N THR A 24 10.11 -3.23 3.09
CA THR A 24 11.28 -2.34 3.28
C THR A 24 11.01 -0.87 2.94
N GLY A 25 9.91 -0.59 2.23
CA GLY A 25 9.58 0.76 1.72
C GLY A 25 10.46 1.22 0.55
N LYS A 26 11.32 0.36 0.01
CA LYS A 26 12.30 0.72 -1.03
C LYS A 26 11.80 0.37 -2.44
N PRO A 27 12.22 1.11 -3.48
CA PRO A 27 12.02 0.70 -4.86
C PRO A 27 12.58 -0.71 -5.13
N ILE A 28 11.83 -1.50 -5.90
CA ILE A 28 12.26 -2.83 -6.35
C ILE A 28 12.98 -2.67 -7.70
N PRO A 29 14.24 -3.14 -7.83
CA PRO A 29 14.95 -3.10 -9.11
C PRO A 29 14.20 -3.83 -10.23
N GLY A 30 14.20 -3.28 -11.44
CA GLY A 30 13.30 -3.66 -12.54
C GLY A 30 13.43 -5.10 -13.10
N SER A 31 14.41 -5.88 -12.66
CA SER A 31 14.54 -7.31 -13.01
C SER A 31 13.73 -8.23 -12.09
N ASN A 32 13.40 -7.80 -10.86
CA ASN A 32 12.81 -8.67 -9.84
C ASN A 32 11.28 -8.73 -9.91
N VAL A 33 10.67 -7.77 -10.61
CA VAL A 33 9.23 -7.69 -10.84
C VAL A 33 8.97 -7.43 -12.32
N ARG A 34 8.06 -8.20 -12.90
CA ARG A 34 7.50 -7.94 -14.23
C ARG A 34 6.22 -7.16 -14.06
N VAL A 35 6.21 -5.93 -14.57
CA VAL A 35 5.00 -5.09 -14.69
C VAL A 35 4.49 -5.13 -16.13
N TYR A 36 3.19 -5.32 -16.32
CA TYR A 36 2.55 -5.36 -17.64
C TYR A 36 1.10 -4.90 -17.60
N ILE A 37 0.56 -4.56 -18.79
CA ILE A 37 -0.86 -4.31 -19.03
C ILE A 37 -1.27 -5.28 -20.15
N GLU A 38 -2.40 -5.96 -20.00
CA GLU A 38 -2.86 -6.94 -20.99
C GLU A 38 -3.15 -6.28 -22.34
N GLY A 39 -2.60 -6.86 -23.41
CA GLY A 39 -2.76 -6.36 -24.78
C GLY A 39 -1.86 -5.19 -25.16
N GLU A 40 -1.08 -4.65 -24.23
CA GLU A 40 -0.19 -3.50 -24.49
C GLU A 40 1.26 -3.91 -24.76
N ARG A 41 2.01 -3.00 -25.38
CA ARG A 41 3.45 -3.18 -25.57
C ARG A 41 4.17 -3.23 -24.21
N PRO A 42 5.30 -3.97 -24.10
CA PRO A 42 6.10 -3.98 -22.88
C PRO A 42 6.53 -2.58 -22.45
N ALA A 43 6.51 -2.32 -21.14
CA ALA A 43 7.00 -1.07 -20.58
C ALA A 43 8.50 -0.89 -20.82
N ILE A 44 8.92 0.37 -20.97
CA ILE A 44 10.34 0.75 -20.93
C ILE A 44 10.80 0.64 -19.48
N LYS A 45 11.70 -0.29 -19.20
CA LYS A 45 12.25 -0.51 -17.85
C LYS A 45 13.40 0.44 -17.55
N LYS A 46 13.45 0.94 -16.33
CA LYS A 46 14.57 1.71 -15.78
C LYS A 46 15.18 0.94 -14.59
N ASN A 47 16.46 1.15 -14.35
CA ASN A 47 17.23 0.35 -13.37
C ASN A 47 16.80 0.61 -11.91
N ASP A 48 16.25 1.78 -11.65
CA ASP A 48 15.71 2.27 -10.38
C ASP A 48 14.27 1.79 -10.08
N GLY A 49 13.71 0.89 -10.91
CA GLY A 49 12.41 0.25 -10.66
C GLY A 49 11.23 0.90 -11.39
N TYR A 50 11.46 1.96 -12.16
CA TYR A 50 10.40 2.55 -12.98
C TYR A 50 10.09 1.72 -14.22
N HIS A 51 8.79 1.62 -14.52
CA HIS A 51 8.23 1.01 -15.72
C HIS A 51 7.39 2.07 -16.43
N VAL A 52 7.81 2.45 -17.63
CA VAL A 52 7.19 3.55 -18.39
C VAL A 52 6.37 2.98 -19.54
N PHE A 53 5.06 3.22 -19.51
CA PHE A 53 4.14 2.95 -20.61
C PHE A 53 3.87 4.23 -21.38
N VAL A 54 3.92 4.11 -22.71
CA VAL A 54 3.79 5.25 -23.63
C VAL A 54 2.64 5.01 -24.59
N ASN A 55 1.98 6.10 -24.99
CA ASN A 55 0.90 6.11 -25.99
C ASN A 55 -0.25 5.13 -25.68
N LEU A 56 -0.62 4.98 -24.41
CA LEU A 56 -1.86 4.29 -24.03
C LEU A 56 -3.06 5.12 -24.49
N ASP A 57 -4.00 4.48 -25.19
CA ASP A 57 -5.15 5.12 -25.85
C ASP A 57 -6.47 4.97 -25.05
N ARG A 58 -6.41 4.30 -23.90
CA ARG A 58 -7.57 4.05 -23.02
C ARG A 58 -7.62 5.04 -21.87
N PRO A 59 -8.81 5.41 -21.38
CA PRO A 59 -8.96 6.29 -20.22
C PRO A 59 -8.56 5.61 -18.90
N ALA A 60 -8.51 4.27 -18.87
CA ALA A 60 -8.10 3.50 -17.71
C ALA A 60 -7.49 2.17 -18.16
N VAL A 61 -6.55 1.65 -17.36
CA VAL A 61 -5.86 0.38 -17.61
C VAL A 61 -5.76 -0.43 -16.32
N THR A 62 -5.65 -1.75 -16.44
CA THR A 62 -5.29 -2.61 -15.30
C THR A 62 -3.80 -2.94 -15.39
N VAL A 63 -3.05 -2.52 -14.38
CA VAL A 63 -1.62 -2.79 -14.23
C VAL A 63 -1.45 -4.06 -13.43
N HIS A 64 -0.73 -5.02 -13.98
CA HIS A 64 -0.37 -6.27 -13.33
C HIS A 64 1.11 -6.26 -12.97
N ALA A 65 1.44 -6.80 -11.79
CA ALA A 65 2.80 -7.02 -11.36
C ALA A 65 2.97 -8.42 -10.76
N VAL A 66 4.02 -9.10 -11.21
CA VAL A 66 4.38 -10.45 -10.76
C VAL A 66 5.88 -10.53 -10.50
N GLY A 67 6.26 -11.19 -9.40
CA GLY A 67 7.66 -11.45 -9.05
C GLY A 67 7.74 -12.66 -8.14
N GLY A 68 8.81 -13.45 -8.24
CA GLY A 68 8.91 -14.73 -7.50
C GLY A 68 8.87 -14.59 -5.98
N GLN A 69 9.29 -13.42 -5.46
CA GLN A 69 9.38 -13.11 -4.03
C GLN A 69 8.18 -12.29 -3.50
N TYR A 70 7.19 -11.99 -4.36
CA TYR A 70 6.05 -11.16 -4.00
C TYR A 70 4.73 -11.82 -4.38
N ASN A 71 3.65 -11.44 -3.70
CA ASN A 71 2.31 -11.82 -4.11
C ASN A 71 1.95 -11.12 -5.43
N PRO A 72 1.32 -11.81 -6.39
CA PRO A 72 0.79 -11.18 -7.60
C PRO A 72 -0.18 -10.05 -7.26
N ARG A 73 -0.12 -8.96 -8.00
CA ARG A 73 -0.98 -7.79 -7.77
C ARG A 73 -1.52 -7.24 -9.07
N SER A 74 -2.79 -6.86 -9.06
CA SER A 74 -3.46 -6.16 -10.15
C SER A 74 -4.15 -4.92 -9.60
N ILE A 75 -3.98 -3.77 -10.25
CA ILE A 75 -4.63 -2.52 -9.85
C ILE A 75 -5.19 -1.81 -11.08
N ARG A 76 -6.44 -1.36 -10.98
CA ARG A 76 -7.03 -0.46 -11.97
C ARG A 76 -6.46 0.94 -11.76
N CYS A 77 -6.00 1.55 -12.83
CA CYS A 77 -5.42 2.88 -12.85
C CYS A 77 -6.14 3.73 -13.89
N ASP A 78 -6.78 4.81 -13.44
CA ASP A 78 -7.35 5.81 -14.33
C ASP A 78 -6.23 6.73 -14.84
N LEU A 79 -6.19 6.94 -16.14
CA LEU A 79 -5.15 7.72 -16.79
C LEU A 79 -5.60 9.17 -16.89
N SER A 80 -4.78 10.11 -16.41
CA SER A 80 -5.10 11.54 -16.55
C SER A 80 -5.10 11.92 -18.01
N THR A 81 -6.18 12.55 -18.46
CA THR A 81 -6.35 12.97 -19.86
C THR A 81 -5.69 14.30 -20.19
N SER A 82 -5.14 15.03 -19.21
CA SER A 82 -4.44 16.30 -19.45
C SER A 82 -3.24 16.09 -20.37
N GLU A 83 -3.05 16.98 -21.34
CA GLU A 83 -2.05 16.84 -22.40
C GLU A 83 -0.60 16.82 -21.88
N ASP A 84 -0.34 17.47 -20.73
CA ASP A 84 1.01 17.65 -20.17
C ASP A 84 1.37 16.75 -18.98
N ASN A 85 0.41 16.00 -18.42
CA ASN A 85 0.67 15.14 -17.26
C ASN A 85 0.47 13.66 -17.61
N TYR A 86 1.44 12.86 -17.18
CA TYR A 86 1.34 11.41 -17.13
C TYR A 86 0.78 10.98 -15.77
N THR A 87 0.14 9.82 -15.70
CA THR A 87 -0.21 9.22 -14.42
C THR A 87 1.03 8.59 -13.79
N PHE A 88 1.29 8.86 -12.53
CA PHE A 88 2.33 8.20 -11.74
C PHE A 88 1.69 7.27 -10.72
N LEU A 89 2.09 6.00 -10.71
CA LEU A 89 1.55 4.96 -9.85
C LEU A 89 2.66 4.32 -9.01
N LYS A 90 2.55 4.44 -7.68
CA LYS A 90 3.34 3.62 -6.75
C LYS A 90 2.64 2.29 -6.51
N LEU A 91 3.24 1.20 -6.98
CA LEU A 91 2.72 -0.14 -6.83
C LEU A 91 3.46 -0.90 -5.72
N ARG A 92 2.83 -0.98 -4.55
CA ARG A 92 3.37 -1.69 -3.38
C ARG A 92 3.19 -3.21 -3.50
N MET A 93 4.30 -3.92 -3.57
CA MET A 93 4.38 -5.37 -3.67
C MET A 93 4.54 -5.96 -2.26
N ILE A 94 3.65 -6.88 -1.91
CA ILE A 94 3.66 -7.56 -0.61
C ILE A 94 4.53 -8.82 -0.72
N PRO A 95 5.53 -9.01 0.15
CA PRO A 95 6.35 -10.21 0.14
C PRO A 95 5.55 -11.51 0.28
N ASN A 96 6.01 -12.55 -0.41
CA ASN A 96 5.51 -13.93 -0.24
C ASN A 96 6.55 -14.77 0.53
N ARG A 97 6.27 -16.06 0.75
CA ARG A 97 7.18 -16.97 1.49
C ARG A 97 8.56 -17.17 0.86
N SER A 98 8.70 -16.91 -0.44
CA SER A 98 9.99 -17.02 -1.14
C SER A 98 10.87 -15.78 -0.96
N TYR A 99 10.36 -14.74 -0.28
CA TYR A 99 11.12 -13.55 0.01
C TYR A 99 12.29 -13.85 0.97
N PRO A 100 13.49 -13.29 0.74
CA PRO A 100 14.65 -13.47 1.62
C PRO A 100 14.48 -12.64 2.90
N ILE A 101 13.74 -13.18 3.86
CA ILE A 101 13.44 -12.52 5.13
C ILE A 101 14.70 -12.36 5.98
N PRO A 102 15.02 -11.15 6.46
CA PRO A 102 16.11 -10.95 7.41
C PRO A 102 15.91 -11.76 8.69
N GLN A 103 17.00 -12.23 9.30
CA GLN A 103 16.93 -12.92 10.59
C GLN A 103 16.24 -12.03 11.63
N ASN A 104 15.54 -12.66 12.57
CA ASN A 104 14.78 -12.00 13.64
C ASN A 104 13.71 -11.02 13.12
N THR A 105 13.09 -11.30 11.96
CA THR A 105 11.91 -10.55 11.50
C THR A 105 10.64 -11.20 12.04
N THR A 106 9.72 -10.40 12.60
CA THR A 106 8.37 -10.86 12.93
C THR A 106 7.64 -11.25 11.65
N CYS A 107 7.28 -12.53 11.54
CA CYS A 107 6.51 -13.05 10.43
C CYS A 107 5.22 -13.66 10.95
N ILE A 108 4.18 -13.60 10.12
CA ILE A 108 2.90 -14.23 10.40
C ILE A 108 2.61 -15.21 9.28
N GLU A 109 2.38 -16.45 9.68
CA GLU A 109 1.96 -17.54 8.82
C GLU A 109 0.60 -18.01 9.27
N GLY A 110 -0.37 -18.10 8.37
CA GLY A 110 -1.67 -18.54 8.82
C GLY A 110 -2.58 -19.13 7.77
N LYS A 111 -3.76 -19.50 8.26
CA LYS A 111 -4.86 -20.05 7.49
C LYS A 111 -6.09 -19.17 7.62
N ALA A 112 -6.82 -18.99 6.53
CA ALA A 112 -8.12 -18.32 6.45
C ALA A 112 -8.93 -18.94 5.30
N ALA A 113 -10.17 -18.48 5.10
CA ALA A 113 -10.90 -18.88 3.89
C ALA A 113 -10.13 -18.45 2.62
N PRO A 114 -10.10 -19.27 1.56
CA PRO A 114 -9.43 -18.91 0.30
C PRO A 114 -9.92 -17.58 -0.25
N GLY A 115 -8.99 -16.73 -0.70
CA GLY A 115 -9.31 -15.41 -1.25
C GLY A 115 -9.67 -14.35 -0.20
N SER A 116 -9.67 -14.67 1.10
CA SER A 116 -9.88 -13.66 2.14
C SER A 116 -8.78 -12.59 2.12
N LEU A 117 -9.18 -11.34 2.35
CA LEU A 117 -8.28 -10.24 2.68
C LEU A 117 -7.91 -10.34 4.15
N ILE A 118 -6.62 -10.42 4.45
CA ILE A 118 -6.10 -10.49 5.81
C ILE A 118 -5.62 -9.11 6.22
N ARG A 119 -6.06 -8.63 7.38
CA ARG A 119 -5.57 -7.39 8.00
C ARG A 119 -4.97 -7.69 9.36
N ILE A 120 -3.79 -7.15 9.61
CA ILE A 120 -3.11 -7.33 10.90
C ILE A 120 -2.56 -5.98 11.35
N PHE A 121 -2.88 -5.58 12.56
CA PHE A 121 -2.42 -4.32 13.14
C PHE A 121 -2.21 -4.44 14.64
N CYS A 122 -1.19 -3.73 15.13
CA CYS A 122 -0.91 -3.63 16.55
C CYS A 122 -1.59 -2.39 17.12
N HIS A 123 -2.16 -2.48 18.31
CA HIS A 123 -2.69 -1.33 19.06
C HIS A 123 -1.60 -0.46 19.69
N GLU A 124 -0.34 -0.68 19.30
CA GLU A 124 0.81 0.12 19.71
C GLU A 124 1.41 0.79 18.48
N GLY A 125 1.29 2.11 18.42
CA GLY A 125 1.58 2.89 17.23
C GLY A 125 2.38 4.14 17.53
N ALA A 126 3.36 4.41 16.66
CA ALA A 126 4.19 5.59 16.74
C ALA A 126 3.60 6.80 16.00
N TYR A 127 2.50 6.62 15.27
CA TYR A 127 1.93 7.69 14.45
C TYR A 127 1.00 8.57 15.28
N LYS A 128 1.05 9.88 15.00
CA LYS A 128 0.25 10.89 15.69
C LYS A 128 -0.31 11.86 14.68
N LEU A 129 -1.50 12.37 14.95
CA LEU A 129 -1.99 13.54 14.22
C LEU A 129 -1.14 14.76 14.57
N LEU A 130 -0.84 15.60 13.57
CA LEU A 130 -0.20 16.90 13.80
C LEU A 130 -1.21 17.99 14.17
N TYR A 131 -2.44 17.87 13.66
CA TYR A 131 -3.56 18.77 13.88
C TYR A 131 -4.87 18.00 14.09
N ASP A 132 -5.90 18.66 14.63
CA ASP A 132 -7.26 18.11 14.65
C ASP A 132 -7.71 17.86 13.20
N TYR A 133 -8.31 16.70 12.95
CA TYR A 133 -9.08 16.47 11.73
C TYR A 133 -10.54 16.85 12.01
N LYS A 134 -11.07 17.77 11.20
CA LYS A 134 -12.47 18.21 11.28
C LYS A 134 -13.07 18.23 9.89
N LYS A 135 -14.27 17.68 9.74
CA LYS A 135 -15.02 17.77 8.50
C LYS A 135 -15.62 19.16 8.35
N GLU A 136 -15.20 19.87 7.32
CA GLU A 136 -15.81 21.12 6.92
C GLU A 136 -16.88 20.86 5.85
N LYS A 137 -18.06 21.44 6.05
CA LYS A 137 -19.16 21.31 5.08
C LYS A 137 -18.79 22.05 3.80
N GLY A 138 -18.92 21.36 2.66
CA GLY A 138 -18.66 21.95 1.34
C GLY A 138 -17.19 21.99 0.93
N SER A 139 -16.28 21.43 1.73
CA SER A 139 -14.86 21.30 1.43
C SER A 139 -14.48 19.85 1.11
N ASP A 140 -13.41 19.66 0.35
CA ASP A 140 -12.78 18.32 0.20
C ASP A 140 -11.98 17.99 1.47
N ASN A 141 -12.54 17.13 2.31
CA ASN A 141 -11.96 16.74 3.59
C ASN A 141 -10.97 15.57 3.49
N ARG A 142 -10.53 15.19 2.28
CA ARG A 142 -9.57 14.08 2.10
C ARG A 142 -8.13 14.45 2.45
N ARG A 143 -7.90 15.33 3.42
CA ARG A 143 -6.57 15.82 3.78
C ARG A 143 -6.30 15.56 5.25
N ILE A 144 -5.12 15.05 5.56
CA ILE A 144 -4.73 14.76 6.94
C ILE A 144 -3.24 15.01 7.17
N SER A 145 -2.89 15.55 8.34
CA SER A 145 -1.49 15.74 8.72
C SER A 145 -1.08 14.70 9.77
N ILE A 146 -0.14 13.83 9.40
CA ILE A 146 0.28 12.70 10.22
C ILE A 146 1.78 12.80 10.48
N PHE A 147 2.15 12.82 11.75
CA PHE A 147 3.52 12.57 12.16
C PHE A 147 3.82 11.07 12.14
N HIS A 148 4.91 10.71 11.49
CA HIS A 148 5.56 9.41 11.59
C HIS A 148 7.06 9.61 11.87
N PRO A 149 7.69 8.74 12.69
CA PRO A 149 9.08 8.94 13.16
C PRO A 149 10.15 8.69 12.08
N ASP A 150 9.94 7.72 11.21
CA ASP A 150 10.90 7.34 10.16
C ASP A 150 10.54 8.07 8.87
N ASP A 151 11.43 8.73 8.11
CA ASP A 151 11.09 9.41 6.82
C ASP A 151 10.67 8.41 5.71
N MET A 152 9.59 7.68 5.97
CA MET A 152 9.02 6.63 5.15
C MET A 152 8.01 7.22 4.17
N ASP A 153 7.95 6.62 2.97
CA ASP A 153 6.88 6.88 2.02
C ASP A 153 5.53 6.36 2.57
N MET A 154 4.61 7.27 2.82
CA MET A 154 3.27 6.98 3.35
C MET A 154 2.24 6.67 2.24
N GLU A 155 2.53 7.00 0.99
CA GLU A 155 1.59 6.80 -0.12
C GLU A 155 1.29 5.32 -0.31
N GLY A 156 0.01 4.94 -0.34
CA GLY A 156 -0.48 3.56 -0.43
C GLY A 156 -0.63 2.83 0.91
N LYS A 157 -0.08 3.37 2.02
CA LYS A 157 -0.20 2.75 3.34
C LYS A 157 -1.64 2.82 3.85
N LEU A 158 -2.06 1.76 4.54
CA LEU A 158 -3.31 1.67 5.27
C LEU A 158 -3.04 1.87 6.75
N LEU A 159 -3.79 2.77 7.38
CA LEU A 159 -3.73 3.00 8.82
C LEU A 159 -5.09 2.73 9.46
N HIS A 160 -5.07 2.39 10.73
CA HIS A 160 -6.23 2.37 11.60
C HIS A 160 -6.19 3.62 12.49
N ILE A 161 -7.28 4.37 12.54
CA ILE A 161 -7.45 5.54 13.40
C ILE A 161 -8.49 5.25 14.48
N THR A 162 -8.24 5.71 15.70
CA THR A 162 -9.17 5.51 16.83
C THR A 162 -9.13 6.71 17.76
N ASP A 163 -10.29 7.19 18.18
CA ASP A 163 -10.40 8.26 19.17
C ASP A 163 -10.06 7.79 20.60
N SER A 164 -9.94 8.74 21.53
CA SER A 164 -9.52 8.46 22.91
C SER A 164 -10.46 7.53 23.69
N GLY A 165 -11.71 7.37 23.23
CA GLY A 165 -12.73 6.56 23.87
C GLY A 165 -13.01 5.25 23.14
N GLY A 166 -12.33 4.97 22.03
CA GLY A 166 -12.62 3.84 21.15
C GLY A 166 -14.01 3.91 20.48
N LYS A 167 -14.69 5.06 20.52
CA LYS A 167 -16.05 5.23 20.00
C LYS A 167 -16.03 5.30 18.48
N ASN A 168 -15.14 6.12 17.95
CA ASN A 168 -14.89 6.20 16.53
C ASN A 168 -13.60 5.45 16.20
N ARG A 169 -13.72 4.51 15.26
CA ARG A 169 -12.61 3.77 14.69
C ARG A 169 -12.88 3.47 13.23
N GLU A 170 -11.88 3.65 12.40
CA GLU A 170 -11.98 3.38 10.98
C GLU A 170 -10.61 3.16 10.35
N LEU A 171 -10.63 2.68 9.11
CA LEU A 171 -9.45 2.52 8.29
C LEU A 171 -9.32 3.72 7.35
N LEU A 172 -8.10 4.21 7.17
CA LEU A 172 -7.79 5.26 6.21
C LEU A 172 -6.61 4.84 5.33
N ARG A 173 -6.76 5.02 4.02
CA ARG A 173 -5.70 4.78 3.04
C ARG A 173 -5.18 6.11 2.55
N ILE A 174 -3.85 6.26 2.59
CA ILE A 174 -3.17 7.42 2.02
C ILE A 174 -2.94 7.15 0.53
N THR A 175 -3.34 8.07 -0.34
CA THR A 175 -3.24 7.96 -1.80
C THR A 175 -2.28 8.96 -2.43
N GLY A 176 -1.80 9.92 -1.66
CA GLY A 176 -0.83 10.90 -2.14
C GLY A 176 -0.21 11.73 -1.01
N VAL A 177 0.85 12.44 -1.36
CA VAL A 177 1.51 13.44 -0.50
C VAL A 177 1.21 14.81 -1.09
N LEU A 178 0.52 15.67 -0.34
CA LEU A 178 0.18 17.03 -0.76
C LEU A 178 1.28 18.02 -0.39
N ASP A 179 1.89 17.82 0.78
CA ASP A 179 3.01 18.62 1.28
C ASP A 179 3.90 17.73 2.15
N LYS A 180 5.12 17.46 1.68
CA LYS A 180 6.07 16.59 2.39
C LYS A 180 6.61 17.27 3.66
N GLU A 181 6.87 18.58 3.62
CA GLU A 181 7.45 19.32 4.74
C GLU A 181 6.48 19.38 5.92
N ASN A 182 5.21 19.64 5.62
CA ASN A 182 4.14 19.70 6.62
C ASN A 182 3.47 18.35 6.90
N LYS A 183 4.01 17.25 6.33
CA LYS A 183 3.46 15.88 6.43
C LYS A 183 1.96 15.84 6.17
N LEU A 184 1.51 16.53 5.12
CA LEU A 184 0.12 16.60 4.68
C LEU A 184 -0.12 15.57 3.57
N TYR A 185 -1.09 14.70 3.81
CA TYR A 185 -1.40 13.57 2.94
C TYR A 185 -2.81 13.66 2.38
N LEU A 186 -2.99 13.09 1.19
CA LEU A 186 -4.28 12.88 0.56
C LEU A 186 -4.82 11.50 0.95
N LEU A 187 -6.08 11.44 1.33
CA LEU A 187 -6.81 10.23 1.66
C LEU A 187 -7.60 9.70 0.45
N GLU A 188 -7.79 8.38 0.39
CA GLU A 188 -8.69 7.76 -0.59
C GLU A 188 -10.12 8.31 -0.45
N LYS A 189 -10.59 8.42 0.80
CA LYS A 189 -11.92 8.90 1.18
C LYS A 189 -11.80 9.79 2.41
N GLU A 190 -12.75 10.70 2.59
CA GLU A 190 -12.84 11.47 3.83
C GLU A 190 -13.17 10.54 5.01
N LEU A 191 -12.69 10.88 6.20
CA LEU A 191 -13.04 10.14 7.40
C LEU A 191 -14.52 10.33 7.74
N SER A 192 -15.08 9.35 8.43
CA SER A 192 -16.48 9.35 8.84
C SER A 192 -16.75 10.29 10.02
N ALA A 193 -15.75 10.53 10.87
CA ALA A 193 -15.82 11.33 12.08
C ALA A 193 -14.71 12.39 12.17
N ASP A 194 -14.88 13.30 13.14
CA ASP A 194 -13.83 14.24 13.55
C ASP A 194 -12.86 13.55 14.52
N TYR A 195 -11.57 13.89 14.44
CA TYR A 195 -10.54 13.32 15.31
C TYR A 195 -9.69 14.42 15.92
N LYS A 196 -9.55 14.39 17.25
CA LYS A 196 -8.70 15.33 17.98
C LYS A 196 -7.24 14.93 17.87
N LYS A 197 -6.35 15.91 17.73
CA LYS A 197 -4.91 15.68 17.76
C LYS A 197 -4.50 14.88 19.01
N ILE A 198 -4.97 15.35 20.16
CA ILE A 198 -4.73 14.71 21.45
C ILE A 198 -5.78 13.63 21.67
N GLY A 199 -5.33 12.45 22.07
CA GLY A 199 -6.21 11.31 22.36
C GLY A 199 -6.54 10.43 21.17
N THR A 200 -6.22 10.85 19.93
CA THR A 200 -6.31 9.96 18.76
C THR A 200 -5.06 9.09 18.64
N SER A 201 -5.27 7.81 18.36
CA SER A 201 -4.21 6.86 18.06
C SER A 201 -4.27 6.45 16.59
N LEU A 202 -3.09 6.29 16.00
CA LEU A 202 -2.91 5.87 14.61
C LEU A 202 -1.92 4.69 14.57
N PHE A 203 -2.30 3.65 13.86
CA PHE A 203 -1.54 2.40 13.78
C PHE A 203 -1.41 1.93 12.34
N THR A 204 -0.29 1.33 11.99
CA THR A 204 -0.10 0.68 10.69
C THR A 204 -0.98 -0.55 10.59
N VAL A 205 -1.65 -0.71 9.46
CA VAL A 205 -2.37 -1.93 9.09
C VAL A 205 -1.61 -2.61 7.96
N TYR A 206 -1.18 -3.83 8.23
CA TYR A 206 -0.59 -4.69 7.22
C TYR A 206 -1.71 -5.49 6.54
N GLU A 207 -1.65 -5.58 5.21
CA GLU A 207 -2.64 -6.30 4.42
C GLU A 207 -1.97 -7.37 3.55
N THR A 208 -2.61 -8.53 3.44
CA THR A 208 -2.24 -9.60 2.51
C THR A 208 -3.48 -10.39 2.08
N GLY A 209 -3.34 -11.28 1.10
CA GLY A 209 -4.42 -12.17 0.68
C GLY A 209 -4.14 -13.62 1.10
N ALA A 210 -5.18 -14.35 1.47
CA ALA A 210 -5.13 -15.80 1.53
C ALA A 210 -5.16 -16.39 0.11
N ASP A 211 -4.23 -17.30 -0.17
CA ASP A 211 -4.16 -17.99 -1.46
C ASP A 211 -5.35 -18.95 -1.68
N GLN A 212 -5.36 -19.64 -2.81
CA GLN A 212 -6.42 -20.60 -3.15
C GLN A 212 -6.49 -21.80 -2.18
N ASN A 213 -5.42 -22.07 -1.43
CA ASN A 213 -5.37 -23.08 -0.38
C ASN A 213 -5.66 -22.49 1.01
N GLY A 214 -6.11 -21.23 1.08
CA GLY A 214 -6.38 -20.51 2.31
C GLY A 214 -5.13 -20.12 3.11
N SER A 215 -3.94 -20.20 2.53
CA SER A 215 -2.68 -19.88 3.23
C SER A 215 -2.31 -18.43 3.01
N PHE A 216 -1.75 -17.79 4.04
CA PHE A 216 -1.13 -16.47 3.89
C PHE A 216 0.20 -16.38 4.62
N PHE A 217 0.99 -15.40 4.19
CA PHE A 217 2.26 -15.03 4.79
C PHE A 217 2.39 -13.51 4.78
N LEU A 218 2.91 -12.96 5.88
CA LEU A 218 3.11 -11.52 6.03
C LEU A 218 4.29 -11.24 6.95
N PRO A 219 5.38 -10.64 6.46
CA PRO A 219 6.39 -10.06 7.32
C PRO A 219 5.93 -8.67 7.77
N ILE A 220 6.12 -8.39 9.06
CA ILE A 220 5.76 -7.11 9.66
C ILE A 220 6.98 -6.52 10.37
N ALA A 221 6.97 -5.20 10.58
CA ALA A 221 8.05 -4.55 11.30
C ALA A 221 8.07 -5.04 12.75
N ASN A 222 9.27 -5.27 13.28
CA ASN A 222 9.43 -5.60 14.69
C ASN A 222 8.98 -4.42 15.56
N THR A 223 8.38 -4.72 16.69
CA THR A 223 8.15 -3.74 17.74
C THR A 223 9.33 -3.75 18.73
N TYR A 224 9.41 -2.73 19.59
CA TYR A 224 10.41 -2.69 20.67
C TYR A 224 10.12 -3.68 21.79
N LYS A 225 8.90 -4.24 21.85
CA LYS A 225 8.50 -5.21 22.86
C LYS A 225 8.73 -6.62 22.35
N GLU A 226 9.04 -7.53 23.26
CA GLU A 226 9.15 -8.95 22.95
C GLU A 226 7.82 -9.54 22.47
N LYS A 227 6.71 -9.06 23.03
CA LYS A 227 5.35 -9.46 22.66
C LYS A 227 4.43 -8.25 22.53
N CYS A 228 3.54 -8.30 21.56
CA CYS A 228 2.53 -7.27 21.33
C CYS A 228 1.18 -7.91 21.02
N LEU A 229 0.10 -7.25 21.44
CA LEU A 229 -1.26 -7.64 21.08
C LEU A 229 -1.60 -7.09 19.68
N TYR A 230 -2.00 -7.97 18.79
CA TYR A 230 -2.43 -7.64 17.43
C TYR A 230 -3.88 -8.03 17.24
N THR A 231 -4.64 -7.17 16.55
CA THR A 231 -5.90 -7.59 15.93
C THR A 231 -5.59 -8.20 14.57
N CYS A 232 -6.08 -9.43 14.37
CA CYS A 232 -5.95 -10.19 13.14
C CYS A 232 -7.35 -10.43 12.57
N GLU A 233 -7.59 -9.94 11.37
CA GLU A 233 -8.88 -10.04 10.69
C GLU A 233 -8.74 -10.81 9.39
N ALA A 234 -9.64 -11.76 9.15
CA ALA A 234 -9.88 -12.34 7.85
C ALA A 234 -11.21 -11.80 7.33
N ILE A 235 -11.17 -11.06 6.23
CA ILE A 235 -12.32 -10.43 5.60
C ILE A 235 -12.65 -11.22 4.34
N GLY A 236 -13.89 -11.69 4.25
CA GLY A 236 -14.40 -12.49 3.16
C GLY A 236 -15.89 -12.76 3.36
N GLU A 237 -16.39 -13.87 2.83
CA GLU A 237 -17.80 -14.26 3.01
C GLU A 237 -18.18 -14.45 4.49
N LYS A 238 -17.25 -14.99 5.29
CA LYS A 238 -17.39 -15.14 6.73
C LYS A 238 -16.25 -14.39 7.42
N PRO A 239 -16.47 -13.12 7.82
CA PRO A 239 -15.45 -12.35 8.51
C PRO A 239 -15.10 -12.97 9.87
N VAL A 240 -13.81 -13.06 10.17
CA VAL A 240 -13.28 -13.50 11.46
C VAL A 240 -12.36 -12.41 11.98
N SER A 241 -12.43 -12.13 13.28
CA SER A 241 -11.52 -11.21 13.97
C SER A 241 -11.09 -11.83 15.29
N ALA A 242 -9.78 -11.81 15.56
CA ALA A 242 -9.18 -12.32 16.78
C ALA A 242 -8.10 -11.36 17.28
N GLU A 243 -8.02 -11.22 18.60
CA GLU A 243 -6.88 -10.55 19.23
C GLU A 243 -5.87 -11.60 19.68
N LEU A 244 -4.65 -11.50 19.18
CA LEU A 244 -3.58 -12.48 19.38
C LEU A 244 -2.32 -11.79 19.86
N GLU A 245 -1.70 -12.35 20.89
CA GLU A 245 -0.36 -11.95 21.30
C GLU A 245 0.66 -12.59 20.37
N LEU A 246 1.46 -11.77 19.69
CA LEU A 246 2.48 -12.21 18.74
C LEU A 246 3.88 -11.88 19.29
N GLU A 247 4.82 -12.78 19.06
CA GLU A 247 6.21 -12.63 19.49
C GLU A 247 7.04 -11.92 18.42
N SER A 248 7.71 -10.84 18.82
CA SER A 248 8.59 -10.05 17.97
C SER A 248 9.83 -10.84 17.55
N GLY A 249 10.23 -10.68 16.30
CA GLY A 249 11.39 -11.34 15.71
C GLY A 249 11.24 -12.85 15.49
N ARG A 250 10.02 -13.37 15.55
CA ARG A 250 9.71 -14.80 15.35
C ARG A 250 8.64 -15.02 14.28
N VAL A 251 8.55 -16.26 13.82
CA VAL A 251 7.44 -16.73 12.98
C VAL A 251 6.28 -17.13 13.89
N ASN A 252 5.17 -16.41 13.77
CA ASN A 252 3.93 -16.65 14.51
C ASN A 252 2.95 -17.40 13.60
N LYS A 253 2.39 -18.51 14.08
CA LYS A 253 1.41 -19.31 13.35
C LYS A 253 0.01 -19.04 13.87
N ILE A 254 -0.92 -18.66 12.99
CA ILE A 254 -2.30 -18.32 13.36
C ILE A 254 -3.34 -19.02 12.47
N ASP A 255 -4.56 -19.18 12.98
CA ASP A 255 -5.69 -19.75 12.25
C ASP A 255 -6.91 -18.85 12.39
N LEU A 256 -7.47 -18.42 11.26
CA LEU A 256 -8.60 -17.50 11.12
C LEU A 256 -9.73 -18.11 10.28
N ARG A 257 -9.80 -19.45 10.20
CA ARG A 257 -10.85 -20.19 9.50
C ARG A 257 -12.13 -20.34 10.32
#